data_AF-A0A349VGZ8-F1
#
_entry.id   AF-A0A349VGZ8-F1
#
_cell.length_a   1.000
_cell.length_b   1.000
_cell.length_c   1.000
_cell.angle_alpha   90.00
_cell.angle_beta   90.00
_cell.angle_gamma   90.00
#
_symmetry.space_group_name_H-M   'P 1'
#
loop_
_entity.id
_entity.type
_entity.pdbx_description
1 polymer ?
#
loop_
_entity_poly.entity_id
_entity_poly.type
_entity_poly.pdbx_seq_one_letter_code
_entity_poly.pdbx_strand_id
1 'polypeptide(L)'
;MSTIVDVHARQILDSRGNPTVEVDVCLADGTFGRAAVPSGASTGVHEAWEKRDADNSTYLGKGVLEAVENVNNRIAEELEGCDALDQTGVDMRMLELDGTSNKKTLGANAILGVSLATAHAAAEHCGVPLYRYLGGTTA
;
A
#
# COMPACT_ATOMS: atom_id res chain seq x y z
N MET A 1 4.99 2.19 -20.37
CA MET A 1 3.82 3.02 -20.05
C MET A 1 3.63 2.90 -18.55
N SER A 2 3.43 4.03 -17.86
CA SER A 2 3.28 4.09 -16.41
C SER A 2 1.92 3.61 -15.89
N THR A 3 1.09 3.04 -16.76
CA THR A 3 -0.22 2.48 -16.42
C THR A 3 -0.06 1.29 -15.47
N ILE A 4 -0.77 1.31 -14.35
CA ILE A 4 -0.86 0.19 -13.39
C ILE A 4 -1.62 -0.97 -14.06
N VAL A 5 -1.02 -2.16 -14.04
CA VAL A 5 -1.60 -3.39 -14.61
C VAL A 5 -1.80 -4.49 -13.60
N ASP A 6 -1.14 -4.43 -12.44
CA ASP A 6 -1.31 -5.39 -11.36
C ASP A 6 -0.95 -4.76 -10.01
N VAL A 7 -1.70 -5.11 -8.98
CA VAL A 7 -1.46 -4.74 -7.59
C VAL A 7 -1.63 -5.98 -6.74
N HIS A 8 -0.56 -6.42 -6.10
CA HIS A 8 -0.55 -7.67 -5.35
C HIS A 8 0.05 -7.51 -3.96
N ALA A 9 -0.65 -7.99 -2.94
CA ALA A 9 -0.22 -8.00 -1.56
C ALA A 9 -0.03 -9.40 -1.01
N ARG A 10 0.87 -9.47 -0.03
CA ARG A 10 1.16 -10.66 0.78
C ARG A 10 1.40 -10.30 2.23
N GLN A 11 1.16 -11.27 3.11
CA GLN A 11 1.55 -11.17 4.50
C GLN A 11 3.03 -11.57 4.66
N ILE A 12 3.83 -10.70 5.28
CA ILE A 12 5.21 -10.97 5.70
C ILE A 12 5.37 -10.73 7.22
N LEU A 13 6.59 -10.86 7.74
CA LEU A 13 6.88 -10.58 9.15
C LEU A 13 7.69 -9.29 9.32
N ASP A 14 7.30 -8.47 10.30
CA ASP A 14 8.04 -7.29 10.74
C ASP A 14 9.28 -7.67 11.58
N SER A 15 10.08 -6.66 11.96
CA SER A 15 11.30 -6.85 12.76
C SER A 15 11.06 -7.43 14.17
N ARG A 16 9.80 -7.49 14.63
CA ARG A 16 9.38 -8.08 15.91
C ARG A 16 8.70 -9.43 15.71
N GLY A 17 8.68 -9.97 14.49
CA GLY A 17 8.03 -11.23 14.14
C GLY A 17 6.50 -11.15 14.12
N ASN A 18 5.90 -9.96 14.06
CA ASN A 18 4.45 -9.82 13.87
C ASN A 18 4.12 -9.73 12.38
N PRO A 19 2.94 -10.20 11.95
CA PRO A 19 2.49 -10.01 10.58
C PRO A 19 2.38 -8.55 10.17
N THR A 20 2.79 -8.25 8.94
CA THR A 20 2.54 -6.99 8.24
C THR A 20 2.30 -7.20 6.74
N VAL A 21 1.82 -6.17 6.05
CA VAL A 21 1.50 -6.19 4.62
C VAL A 21 2.71 -5.74 3.80
N GLU A 22 3.03 -6.52 2.77
CA GLU A 22 3.91 -6.11 1.67
C GLU A 22 3.10 -6.06 0.38
N VAL A 23 3.28 -5.01 -0.41
CA VAL A 23 2.56 -4.76 -1.66
C VAL A 23 3.55 -4.59 -2.80
N ASP A 24 3.24 -5.19 -3.94
CA ASP A 24 3.86 -4.97 -5.24
C ASP A 24 2.86 -4.25 -6.16
N VAL A 25 3.34 -3.26 -6.92
CA VAL A 25 2.58 -2.59 -7.99
C VAL A 25 3.38 -2.72 -9.28
N CYS A 26 2.79 -3.34 -10.31
CA CYS A 26 3.42 -3.53 -11.62
C CYS A 26 2.81 -2.59 -12.66
N LEU A 27 3.65 -2.05 -13.53
CA LEU A 27 3.25 -1.15 -14.62
C LEU A 27 3.32 -1.85 -15.99
N ALA A 28 2.66 -1.27 -16.98
CA ALA A 28 2.52 -1.84 -18.32
C ALA A 28 3.85 -1.99 -19.10
N ASP A 29 4.94 -1.32 -18.70
CA ASP A 29 6.28 -1.58 -19.26
C ASP A 29 7.11 -2.61 -18.49
N GLY A 30 6.52 -3.26 -17.48
CA GLY A 30 7.18 -4.29 -16.68
C GLY A 30 8.01 -3.74 -15.53
N THR A 31 8.08 -2.42 -15.33
CA THR A 31 8.61 -1.86 -14.07
C THR A 31 7.64 -2.17 -12.92
N PHE A 32 8.19 -2.30 -11.72
CA PHE A 32 7.38 -2.53 -10.52
C PHE A 32 8.01 -1.87 -9.30
N GLY A 33 7.18 -1.60 -8.30
CA GLY A 33 7.58 -1.11 -6.99
C GLY A 33 7.08 -2.03 -5.89
N ARG A 34 7.83 -2.09 -4.78
CA ARG A 34 7.49 -2.90 -3.61
C ARG A 34 7.61 -2.08 -2.35
N ALA A 35 6.64 -2.21 -1.45
CA ALA A 35 6.69 -1.59 -0.14
C ALA A 35 6.11 -2.52 0.94
N ALA A 36 6.82 -2.62 2.06
CA ALA A 36 6.32 -3.23 3.29
C ALA A 36 5.95 -2.15 4.28
N VAL A 37 4.78 -2.27 4.90
CA VAL A 37 4.29 -1.24 5.83
C VAL A 37 4.81 -1.51 7.24
N PRO A 38 5.45 -0.54 7.91
CA PRO A 38 5.84 -0.71 9.30
C PRO A 38 4.60 -0.77 10.19
N SER A 39 4.66 -1.62 11.21
CA SER A 39 3.60 -1.71 12.21
C SER A 39 3.96 -0.91 13.46
N GLY A 40 3.22 0.16 13.72
CA GLY A 40 3.41 0.99 14.91
C GLY A 40 3.04 0.26 16.20
N ALA A 41 3.67 0.62 17.32
CA ALA A 41 3.22 0.21 18.65
C ALA A 41 2.12 1.14 19.21
N SER A 42 1.99 2.34 18.64
CA SER A 42 1.00 3.34 19.05
C SER A 42 -0.38 2.93 18.55
N THR A 43 -1.38 3.01 19.43
CA THR A 43 -2.79 2.78 19.11
C THR A 43 -3.61 4.03 19.41
N GLY A 44 -3.05 5.21 19.14
CA GLY A 44 -3.73 6.48 19.38
C GLY A 44 -5.10 6.47 18.71
N VAL A 45 -6.16 6.81 19.46
CA VAL A 45 -7.56 6.74 18.96
C VAL A 45 -7.86 7.69 17.78
N HIS A 46 -6.94 8.60 17.48
CA HIS A 46 -7.00 9.54 16.37
C HIS A 46 -6.06 9.18 15.21
N GLU A 47 -5.33 8.06 15.31
CA GLU A 47 -4.45 7.58 14.25
C GLU A 47 -5.23 6.86 13.16
N ALA A 48 -4.61 6.73 11.99
CA ALA A 48 -5.14 5.90 10.92
C ALA A 48 -5.18 4.43 11.36
N TRP A 49 -6.24 3.72 11.00
CA TRP A 49 -6.54 2.39 11.53
C TRP A 49 -5.76 1.30 10.79
N GLU A 50 -4.78 0.69 11.46
CA GLU A 50 -4.14 -0.55 10.99
C GLU A 50 -5.15 -1.71 11.09
N LYS A 51 -5.45 -2.36 9.95
CA LYS A 51 -6.40 -3.47 9.90
C LYS A 51 -5.70 -4.80 10.21
N ARG A 52 -6.25 -5.53 11.18
CA ARG A 52 -5.78 -6.83 11.67
C ARG A 52 -6.96 -7.80 11.82
N ASP A 53 -6.68 -9.09 11.70
CA ASP A 53 -7.69 -10.15 11.59
C ASP A 53 -8.37 -10.50 12.93
N ALA A 54 -7.76 -10.13 14.07
CA ALA A 54 -8.26 -10.43 15.42
C ALA A 54 -8.51 -11.93 15.73
N ASP A 55 -8.05 -12.85 14.88
CA ASP A 55 -8.05 -14.29 15.14
C ASP A 55 -6.92 -14.69 16.11
N ASN A 56 -7.27 -14.89 17.38
CA ASN A 56 -6.30 -15.26 18.43
C ASN A 56 -5.60 -16.61 18.19
N SER A 57 -6.13 -17.48 17.32
CA SER A 57 -5.49 -18.76 16.99
C SER A 57 -4.25 -18.59 16.10
N THR A 58 -4.14 -17.45 15.40
CA THR A 58 -3.11 -17.16 14.41
C THR A 58 -2.39 -15.86 14.77
N TYR A 59 -1.08 -15.93 15.03
CA TYR A 59 -0.26 -14.77 15.43
C TYR A 59 -0.86 -13.92 16.57
N LEU A 60 -1.60 -14.54 17.51
CA LEU A 60 -2.27 -13.84 18.63
C LEU A 60 -3.20 -12.70 18.17
N GLY A 61 -3.95 -12.90 17.08
CA GLY A 61 -4.88 -11.90 16.54
C GLY A 61 -4.21 -10.81 15.70
N LYS A 62 -2.89 -10.92 15.47
CA LYS A 62 -2.11 -9.90 14.75
C LYS A 62 -1.96 -10.17 13.25
N GLY A 63 -2.62 -11.18 12.72
CA GLY A 63 -2.72 -11.41 11.28
C GLY A 63 -3.21 -10.18 10.52
N VAL A 64 -2.86 -10.09 9.24
CA VAL A 64 -3.23 -8.97 8.35
C VAL A 64 -3.85 -9.46 7.04
N LEU A 65 -4.43 -10.66 7.03
CA LEU A 65 -5.01 -11.27 5.84
C LEU A 65 -6.19 -10.46 5.28
N GLU A 66 -7.01 -9.83 6.14
CA GLU A 66 -8.08 -8.96 5.68
C GLU A 66 -7.54 -7.72 4.95
N ALA A 67 -6.40 -7.17 5.39
CA ALA A 67 -5.76 -6.06 4.71
C ALA A 67 -5.17 -6.50 3.35
N VAL A 68 -4.55 -7.68 3.30
CA VAL A 68 -4.06 -8.31 2.07
C VAL A 68 -5.20 -8.54 1.07
N GLU A 69 -6.34 -9.03 1.54
CA GLU A 69 -7.53 -9.24 0.70
C GLU A 69 -8.10 -7.93 0.15
N ASN A 70 -8.13 -6.86 0.96
CA ASN A 70 -8.54 -5.54 0.48
C ASN A 70 -7.62 -5.03 -0.64
N VAL A 71 -6.32 -5.29 -0.57
CA VAL A 71 -5.39 -4.93 -1.64
C VAL A 71 -5.65 -5.76 -2.90
N ASN A 72 -5.61 -7.08 -2.77
CA ASN A 72 -5.67 -8.01 -3.92
C ASN A 72 -7.00 -7.97 -4.69
N ASN A 73 -8.08 -7.54 -4.05
CA ASN A 73 -9.39 -7.47 -4.67
C ASN A 73 -9.79 -6.02 -4.91
N ARG A 74 -10.17 -5.30 -3.85
CA ARG A 74 -10.83 -3.99 -3.96
C ARG A 74 -9.92 -2.90 -4.51
N ILE A 75 -8.69 -2.81 -4.00
CA ILE A 75 -7.76 -1.76 -4.43
C ILE A 75 -7.18 -2.10 -5.81
N ALA A 76 -6.86 -3.37 -6.07
CA ALA A 76 -6.39 -3.80 -7.38
C ALA A 76 -7.41 -3.47 -8.49
N GLU A 77 -8.69 -3.79 -8.28
CA GLU A 77 -9.77 -3.48 -9.23
C GLU A 77 -9.94 -1.97 -9.46
N GLU A 78 -9.87 -1.15 -8.40
CA GLU A 78 -10.04 0.31 -8.51
C GLU A 78 -8.86 1.00 -9.23
N LEU A 79 -7.64 0.47 -9.07
CA LEU A 79 -6.43 1.12 -9.58
C LEU A 79 -5.96 0.59 -10.94
N GLU A 80 -6.51 -0.51 -11.44
CA GLU A 80 -6.19 -1.03 -12.77
C GLU A 80 -6.43 0.06 -13.83
N GLY A 81 -5.43 0.31 -14.67
CA GLY A 81 -5.51 1.34 -15.71
C GLY A 81 -5.18 2.77 -15.25
N CYS A 82 -4.96 3.01 -13.95
CA CYS A 82 -4.51 4.31 -13.46
C CYS A 82 -3.06 4.60 -13.88
N ASP A 83 -2.70 5.88 -13.98
CA ASP A 83 -1.32 6.30 -14.22
C ASP A 83 -0.54 6.39 -12.90
N ALA A 84 0.51 5.59 -12.73
CA ALA A 84 1.34 5.60 -11.53
C ALA A 84 2.11 6.92 -11.33
N LEU A 85 2.28 7.74 -12.36
CA LEU A 85 2.87 9.08 -12.24
C LEU A 85 1.93 10.09 -11.56
N ASP A 86 0.62 9.82 -11.54
CA ASP A 86 -0.36 10.62 -10.80
C ASP A 86 -0.55 10.08 -9.37
N GLN A 87 0.50 10.24 -8.55
CA GLN A 87 0.50 9.78 -7.15
C GLN A 87 -0.71 10.32 -6.37
N THR A 88 -1.05 11.60 -6.56
CA THR A 88 -2.18 12.23 -5.86
C THR A 88 -3.51 11.64 -6.29
N GLY A 89 -3.71 11.40 -7.60
CA GLY A 89 -4.90 10.73 -8.11
C GLY A 89 -5.07 9.31 -7.58
N VAL A 90 -3.99 8.52 -7.56
CA VAL A 90 -3.99 7.16 -6.98
C VAL A 90 -4.33 7.18 -5.49
N ASP A 91 -3.70 8.05 -4.72
CA ASP A 91 -3.98 8.16 -3.28
C ASP A 91 -5.42 8.60 -3.01
N MET A 92 -5.94 9.59 -3.77
CA MET A 92 -7.31 10.06 -3.61
C MET A 92 -8.34 8.98 -3.92
N ARG A 93 -8.15 8.19 -4.99
CA ARG A 93 -9.03 7.05 -5.31
C ARG A 93 -9.10 6.05 -4.18
N MET A 94 -7.97 5.69 -3.57
CA MET A 94 -7.97 4.78 -2.42
C MET A 94 -8.66 5.36 -1.19
N LEU A 95 -8.51 6.66 -0.94
CA LEU A 95 -9.21 7.35 0.16
C LEU A 95 -10.73 7.39 -0.07
N GLU A 96 -11.16 7.68 -1.30
CA GLU A 96 -12.57 7.66 -1.70
C GLU A 96 -13.16 6.26 -1.62
N LEU A 97 -12.43 5.23 -2.08
CA LEU A 97 -12.82 3.81 -1.99
C LEU A 97 -12.97 3.33 -0.54
N ASP A 98 -12.13 3.80 0.38
CA ASP A 98 -12.25 3.50 1.80
C ASP A 98 -13.48 4.18 2.43
N GLY A 99 -13.71 5.45 2.09
CA GLY A 99 -14.86 6.23 2.53
C GLY A 99 -14.86 6.63 4.01
N THR A 100 -13.83 6.28 4.79
CA THR A 100 -13.73 6.65 6.21
C THR A 100 -12.58 7.63 6.46
N SER A 101 -12.76 8.52 7.44
CA SER A 101 -11.75 9.52 7.79
C SER A 101 -10.45 8.91 8.34
N ASN A 102 -10.52 7.69 8.90
CA ASN A 102 -9.40 7.00 9.52
C ASN A 102 -8.95 5.74 8.78
N LYS A 103 -9.38 5.51 7.53
CA LYS A 103 -8.93 4.39 6.68
C LYS A 103 -9.31 3.00 7.22
N LYS A 104 -10.38 2.89 8.01
CA LYS A 104 -10.73 1.67 8.74
C LYS A 104 -11.35 0.59 7.85
N THR A 105 -11.94 0.96 6.72
CA THR A 105 -12.62 0.02 5.82
C THR A 105 -11.60 -0.87 5.10
N LEU A 106 -10.62 -0.28 4.45
CA LEU A 106 -9.55 -0.98 3.73
C LEU A 106 -8.36 -1.33 4.64
N GLY A 107 -8.10 -0.48 5.63
CA GLY A 107 -6.91 -0.52 6.47
C GLY A 107 -5.86 0.47 6.01
N ALA A 108 -5.37 1.30 6.93
CA ALA A 108 -4.30 2.26 6.67
C ALA A 108 -3.01 1.58 6.17
N ASN A 109 -2.75 0.35 6.64
CA ASN A 109 -1.66 -0.50 6.18
C ASN A 109 -1.84 -0.99 4.73
N ALA A 110 -3.06 -1.27 4.28
CA ALA A 110 -3.32 -1.59 2.88
C ALA A 110 -3.07 -0.36 1.98
N ILE A 111 -3.68 0.78 2.33
CA ILE A 111 -3.58 2.02 1.55
C ILE A 111 -2.13 2.52 1.47
N LEU A 112 -1.42 2.56 2.60
CA LEU A 112 -0.03 3.02 2.62
C LEU A 112 0.90 2.08 1.83
N GLY A 113 0.67 0.76 1.90
CA GLY A 113 1.46 -0.21 1.15
C GLY A 113 1.36 0.02 -0.35
N VAL A 114 0.15 0.17 -0.86
CA VAL A 114 -0.10 0.45 -2.29
C VAL A 114 0.45 1.83 -2.67
N SER A 115 0.20 2.87 -1.86
CA SER A 115 0.68 4.23 -2.11
C SER A 115 2.20 4.30 -2.29
N LEU A 116 2.96 3.66 -1.39
CA LEU A 116 4.42 3.60 -1.47
C LEU A 116 4.91 2.72 -2.62
N ALA A 117 4.29 1.57 -2.85
CA ALA A 117 4.64 0.69 -3.96
C ALA A 117 4.43 1.38 -5.33
N THR A 118 3.36 2.17 -5.48
CA THR A 118 3.14 3.01 -6.66
C THR A 118 4.26 4.03 -6.85
N ALA A 119 4.65 4.75 -5.80
CA ALA A 119 5.75 5.71 -5.87
C ALA A 119 7.08 5.05 -6.27
N HIS A 120 7.35 3.86 -5.75
CA HIS A 120 8.51 3.06 -6.13
C HIS A 120 8.46 2.63 -7.61
N ALA A 121 7.31 2.15 -8.08
CA ALA A 121 7.11 1.72 -9.46
C ALA A 121 7.31 2.90 -10.43
N ALA A 122 6.75 4.06 -10.08
CA ALA A 122 6.87 5.28 -10.86
C ALA A 122 8.30 5.84 -10.88
N ALA A 123 9.03 5.77 -9.76
CA ALA A 123 10.44 6.14 -9.71
C ALA A 123 11.30 5.24 -10.61
N GLU A 124 11.05 3.92 -10.57
CA GLU A 124 11.71 2.93 -11.43
C GLU A 124 11.38 3.17 -12.91
N HIS A 125 10.11 3.44 -13.23
CA HIS A 125 9.67 3.84 -14.57
C HIS A 125 10.41 5.06 -15.10
N CYS A 126 10.63 6.08 -14.26
CA CYS A 126 11.39 7.27 -14.61
C CYS A 126 12.92 7.06 -14.62
N GLY A 127 13.42 5.90 -14.18
CA GLY A 127 14.85 5.60 -14.09
C GLY A 127 15.59 6.48 -13.08
N VAL A 128 14.91 6.90 -12.01
CA VAL A 128 15.50 7.76 -10.97
C VAL A 128 15.32 7.16 -9.57
N PRO A 129 16.24 7.42 -8.63
CA PRO A 129 16.06 7.01 -7.24
C PRO A 129 14.80 7.64 -6.62
N LEU A 130 14.13 6.92 -5.71
CA LEU A 130 12.87 7.38 -5.08
C LEU A 130 12.97 8.78 -4.47
N TYR A 131 14.07 9.12 -3.79
CA TYR A 131 14.21 10.44 -3.18
C TYR A 131 14.24 11.57 -4.24
N ARG A 132 14.75 11.30 -5.45
CA ARG A 132 14.69 12.26 -6.57
C ARG A 132 13.30 12.31 -7.18
N TYR A 133 12.63 11.16 -7.31
CA TYR A 133 11.24 11.11 -7.78
C TYR A 133 10.31 11.94 -6.89
N LEU A 134 10.39 11.74 -5.57
CA LEU A 134 9.54 12.44 -4.60
C LEU A 134 9.92 13.91 -4.41
N GLY A 135 11.21 14.23 -4.36
CA GLY A 135 11.72 15.56 -4.02
C GLY A 135 11.97 16.50 -5.21
N GLY A 136 11.96 15.97 -6.44
CA GLY A 136 12.29 16.72 -7.64
C GLY A 136 13.74 17.21 -7.70
N THR A 137 13.99 18.21 -8.55
CA THR A 137 15.31 18.80 -8.76
C THR A 137 15.73 19.80 -7.68
N THR A 138 14.80 20.21 -6.81
CA THR A 138 15.01 21.17 -5.72
C THR A 138 15.40 20.52 -4.39
N ALA A 139 15.49 19.18 -4.35
CA ALA A 139 15.92 18.40 -3.18
C ALA A 139 17.44 18.38 -2.98
#